data_AF-M3DI73-F1
#
_entry.id   AF-M3DI73-F1
#
_cell.length_a   1.000
_cell.length_b   1.000
_cell.length_c   1.000
_cell.angle_alpha   90.00
_cell.angle_beta   90.00
_cell.angle_gamma   90.00
#
_symmetry.space_group_name_H-M   'P 1'
#
loop_
_entity.id
_entity.type
_entity.pdbx_description
1 polymer ?
#
loop_
_entity_poly.entity_id
_entity_poly.type
_entity_poly.pdbx_seq_one_letter_code
_entity_poly.pdbx_strand_id
1 'polypeptide(L)'
;MSLREISKETGLNRRTVGKYLSSEAPVAPPRRTVNGKPRSRVVDEVAPLIDAMLQAEILLKGAVIHERLVAEYGFAGNYQRVKMYLQEARPRIADELGISPGELAGLHRRFEVVPGAQVQVDWGGATRGRVYE
;
A
#
# COMPACT_ATOMS: atom_id res chain seq x y z
N MET A 1 -31.10 41.20 13.07
CA MET A 1 -30.08 40.67 14.01
C MET A 1 -28.71 41.18 13.57
N SER A 2 -27.91 41.71 14.49
CA SER A 2 -26.60 42.29 14.21
C SER A 2 -25.48 41.24 14.21
N LEU A 3 -24.36 41.52 13.52
CA LEU A 3 -23.17 40.64 13.52
C LEU A 3 -22.60 40.40 14.94
N ARG A 4 -22.83 41.32 15.89
CA ARG A 4 -22.41 41.14 17.30
C ARG A 4 -23.26 40.10 17.99
N GLU A 5 -24.56 40.15 17.80
CA GLU A 5 -25.50 39.20 18.42
C GLU A 5 -25.25 37.79 17.91
N ILE A 6 -25.09 37.63 16.59
CA ILE A 6 -24.80 36.33 15.97
C ILE A 6 -23.47 35.77 16.47
N SER A 7 -22.45 36.61 16.61
CA SER A 7 -21.15 36.20 17.15
C SER A 7 -21.21 35.77 18.61
N LYS A 8 -22.02 36.43 19.45
CA LYS A 8 -22.22 36.02 20.85
C LYS A 8 -23.00 34.72 20.97
N GLU A 9 -24.02 34.54 20.13
CA GLU A 9 -24.86 33.33 20.12
C GLU A 9 -24.13 32.10 19.57
N THR A 10 -23.37 32.27 18.48
CA THR A 10 -22.66 31.17 17.82
C THR A 10 -21.24 30.93 18.35
N GLY A 11 -20.68 31.87 19.12
CA GLY A 11 -19.27 31.85 19.53
C GLY A 11 -18.26 32.07 18.40
N LEU A 12 -18.72 32.31 17.17
CA LEU A 12 -17.86 32.50 15.99
C LEU A 12 -17.37 33.94 15.89
N ASN A 13 -16.15 34.14 15.36
CA ASN A 13 -15.60 35.47 15.14
C ASN A 13 -16.50 36.29 14.19
N ARG A 14 -16.73 37.58 14.51
CA ARG A 14 -17.56 38.50 13.72
C ARG A 14 -17.15 38.59 12.24
N ARG A 15 -15.87 38.42 11.91
CA ARG A 15 -15.38 38.34 10.51
C ARG A 15 -15.85 37.05 9.81
N THR A 16 -15.86 35.93 10.51
CA THR A 16 -16.38 34.64 10.00
C THR A 16 -17.88 34.75 9.78
N VAL A 17 -18.62 35.30 10.75
CA VAL A 17 -20.05 35.56 10.61
C VAL A 17 -20.35 36.45 9.39
N GLY A 18 -19.63 37.57 9.24
CA GLY A 18 -19.77 38.46 8.08
C GLY A 18 -19.44 37.77 6.76
N LYS A 19 -18.39 36.92 6.74
CA LYS A 19 -18.00 36.14 5.57
C LYS A 19 -19.08 35.15 5.14
N TYR A 20 -19.78 34.50 6.07
CA TYR A 20 -20.79 33.49 5.74
C TYR A 20 -22.20 34.05 5.50
N LEU A 21 -22.45 35.30 5.93
CA LEU A 21 -23.69 36.02 5.62
C LEU A 21 -23.62 36.81 4.31
N SER A 22 -22.44 36.94 3.67
CA SER A 22 -22.35 37.56 2.35
C SER A 22 -22.91 36.63 1.27
N SER A 23 -23.52 37.20 0.24
CA SER A 23 -24.15 36.46 -0.87
C SER A 23 -23.17 35.59 -1.67
N GLU A 24 -21.86 35.82 -1.50
CA GLU A 24 -20.77 35.10 -2.18
C GLU A 24 -20.17 33.97 -1.32
N ALA A 25 -20.71 33.74 -0.12
CA ALA A 25 -20.21 32.68 0.75
C ALA A 25 -20.59 31.29 0.21
N PRO A 26 -19.62 30.37 0.05
CA PRO A 26 -19.96 28.99 -0.28
C PRO A 26 -20.73 28.35 0.88
N VAL A 27 -21.85 27.68 0.56
CA VAL A 27 -22.68 26.93 1.51
C VAL A 27 -21.92 25.75 2.14
N ALA A 28 -20.89 25.25 1.45
CA ALA A 28 -20.03 24.18 1.93
C ALA A 28 -18.81 24.71 2.73
N PRO A 29 -18.30 23.93 3.69
CA PRO A 29 -17.06 24.27 4.38
C PRO A 29 -15.91 24.44 3.36
N PRO A 30 -14.99 25.38 3.59
CA PRO A 30 -13.91 25.68 2.66
C PRO A 30 -13.08 24.42 2.47
N ARG A 31 -13.08 23.90 1.24
CA ARG A 31 -12.13 22.85 0.87
C ARG A 31 -10.75 23.48 0.78
N ARG A 32 -9.78 22.82 1.41
CA ARG A 32 -8.37 23.17 1.20
C ARG A 32 -8.09 23.07 -0.30
N THR A 33 -7.68 24.18 -0.90
CA THR A 33 -7.19 24.17 -2.27
C THR A 33 -5.97 23.26 -2.30
N VAL A 34 -5.99 22.25 -3.18
CA VAL A 34 -4.81 21.43 -3.40
C VAL A 34 -3.84 22.32 -4.15
N ASN A 35 -2.89 22.94 -3.44
CA ASN A 35 -1.76 23.61 -4.09
C ASN A 35 -1.11 22.53 -4.98
N GLY A 36 -1.18 22.75 -6.30
CA GLY A 36 -1.22 21.72 -7.36
C GLY A 36 -0.01 20.80 -7.55
N LYS A 37 0.78 20.53 -6.51
CA LYS A 37 1.80 19.47 -6.54
C LYS A 37 1.47 18.42 -5.47
N PRO A 38 1.22 17.15 -5.84
CA PRO A 38 1.18 16.09 -4.86
C PRO A 38 2.51 16.10 -4.09
N ARG A 39 2.46 16.02 -2.75
CA ARG A 39 3.69 15.88 -1.95
C ARG A 39 4.36 14.59 -2.39
N SER A 40 5.66 14.64 -2.68
CA SER A 40 6.46 13.44 -2.91
C SER A 40 6.29 12.50 -1.73
N ARG A 41 5.86 11.27 -2.02
CA ARG A 41 5.73 10.20 -1.03
C ARG A 41 7.10 9.55 -0.93
N VAL A 42 7.46 9.08 0.27
CA VAL A 42 8.73 8.35 0.49
C VAL A 42 8.85 7.12 -0.41
N VAL A 43 7.74 6.51 -0.82
CA VAL A 43 7.75 5.37 -1.75
C VAL A 43 8.09 5.77 -3.18
N ASP A 44 7.90 7.03 -3.57
CA ASP A 44 8.18 7.47 -4.95
C ASP A 44 9.66 7.30 -5.30
N GLU A 45 10.57 7.35 -4.31
CA GLU A 45 12.01 7.14 -4.46
C GLU A 45 12.37 5.68 -4.82
N VAL A 46 11.56 4.71 -4.39
CA VAL A 46 11.78 3.27 -4.61
C VAL A 46 10.77 2.64 -5.56
N ALA A 47 9.85 3.43 -6.12
CA ALA A 47 8.83 2.99 -7.06
C ALA A 47 9.40 2.17 -8.24
N PRO A 48 10.49 2.59 -8.91
CA PRO A 48 11.06 1.80 -10.01
C PRO A 48 11.56 0.41 -9.58
N LEU A 49 12.06 0.27 -8.35
CA LEU A 49 12.51 -1.02 -7.81
C LEU A 49 11.32 -1.93 -7.54
N ILE A 50 10.25 -1.40 -6.96
CA ILE A 50 9.01 -2.15 -6.72
C ILE A 50 8.43 -2.63 -8.05
N ASP A 51 8.39 -1.77 -9.06
CA ASP A 51 7.91 -2.10 -10.39
C ASP A 51 8.73 -3.22 -11.03
N ALA A 52 10.06 -3.15 -10.96
CA ALA A 52 10.93 -4.22 -11.45
C ALA A 52 10.68 -5.57 -10.74
N MET A 53 10.47 -5.56 -9.42
CA MET A 53 10.11 -6.76 -8.67
C MET A 53 8.75 -7.34 -9.09
N LEU A 54 7.76 -6.48 -9.36
CA LEU A 54 6.43 -6.90 -9.81
C LEU A 54 6.42 -7.39 -11.26
N GLN A 55 7.25 -6.81 -12.13
CA GLN A 55 7.44 -7.29 -13.50
C GLN A 55 8.05 -8.71 -13.52
N ALA A 56 8.96 -9.00 -12.59
CA ALA A 56 9.53 -10.35 -12.42
C ALA A 56 8.54 -11.34 -11.78
N GLU A 57 7.80 -10.92 -10.75
CA GLU A 57 6.81 -11.74 -10.06
C GLU A 57 5.63 -10.89 -9.58
N ILE A 58 4.56 -10.84 -10.38
CA ILE A 58 3.41 -9.97 -10.13
C ILE A 58 2.64 -10.29 -8.84
N LEU A 59 2.80 -11.50 -8.30
CA LEU A 59 2.20 -11.97 -7.05
C LEU A 59 3.12 -11.84 -5.82
N LEU A 60 4.33 -11.32 -5.99
CA LEU A 60 5.30 -11.20 -4.90
C LEU A 60 4.68 -10.48 -3.71
N LYS A 61 4.74 -11.09 -2.52
CA LYS A 61 4.06 -10.56 -1.33
C LYS A 61 4.60 -9.18 -0.96
N GLY A 62 3.71 -8.26 -0.61
CA GLY A 62 4.13 -6.90 -0.23
C GLY A 62 5.07 -6.86 0.98
N ALA A 63 4.94 -7.81 1.92
CA ALA A 63 5.88 -7.95 3.04
C ALA A 63 7.30 -8.29 2.54
N VAL A 64 7.42 -9.22 1.60
CA VAL A 64 8.70 -9.60 0.98
C VAL A 64 9.32 -8.43 0.23
N ILE A 65 8.50 -7.66 -0.50
CA ILE A 65 8.96 -6.42 -1.17
C ILE A 65 9.52 -5.45 -0.14
N HIS A 66 8.81 -5.20 0.97
CA HIS A 66 9.27 -4.29 2.01
C HIS A 66 10.55 -4.78 2.69
N GLU A 67 10.65 -6.06 3.03
CA GLU A 67 11.85 -6.66 3.61
C GLU A 67 13.07 -6.49 2.70
N ARG A 68 12.94 -6.76 1.40
CA ARG A 68 14.01 -6.55 0.41
C ARG A 68 14.41 -5.08 0.30
N LEU A 69 13.42 -4.19 0.21
CA LEU A 69 13.67 -2.75 0.18
C LEU A 69 14.48 -2.28 1.40
N VAL A 70 14.17 -2.80 2.59
CA VAL A 70 14.91 -2.47 3.82
C VAL A 70 16.31 -3.07 3.80
N ALA A 71 16.43 -4.36 3.49
CA ALA A 71 17.68 -5.12 3.60
C ALA A 71 18.71 -4.75 2.52
N GLU A 72 18.28 -4.53 1.29
CA GLU A 72 19.17 -4.38 0.13
C GLU A 72 19.29 -2.91 -0.32
N TYR A 73 18.27 -2.09 -0.06
CA TYR A 73 18.19 -0.72 -0.60
C TYR A 73 18.07 0.36 0.49
N GLY A 74 18.13 0.00 1.77
CA GLY A 74 18.12 0.94 2.89
C GLY A 74 16.82 1.74 3.04
N PHE A 75 15.70 1.20 2.57
CA PHE A 75 14.42 1.89 2.63
C PHE A 75 13.94 2.12 4.08
N ALA A 76 13.76 3.38 4.47
CA ALA A 76 13.33 3.76 5.82
C ALA A 76 11.80 3.92 5.98
N GLY A 77 11.03 3.67 4.91
CA GLY A 77 9.59 3.87 4.91
C GLY A 77 8.81 2.73 5.57
N ASN A 78 7.60 3.05 6.03
CA ASN A 78 6.68 2.07 6.62
C ASN A 78 6.09 1.15 5.52
N TYR A 79 5.96 -0.14 5.83
CA TYR A 79 5.25 -1.15 5.03
C TYR A 79 3.90 -0.64 4.46
N GLN A 80 3.12 0.11 5.24
CA GLN A 80 1.84 0.65 4.79
C GLN A 80 1.96 1.55 3.56
N ARG A 81 3.08 2.26 3.39
CA ARG A 81 3.33 3.07 2.18
C ARG A 81 3.55 2.18 0.98
N VAL A 82 4.34 1.11 1.14
CA VAL A 82 4.55 0.09 0.10
C VAL A 82 3.21 -0.55 -0.27
N LYS A 83 2.41 -0.94 0.72
CA LYS A 83 1.09 -1.53 0.51
C LYS A 83 0.16 -0.63 -0.31
N MET A 84 0.08 0.67 0.01
CA MET A 84 -0.74 1.61 -0.76
C MET A 84 -0.26 1.73 -2.20
N TYR A 85 1.06 1.80 -2.43
CA TYR A 85 1.61 1.85 -3.77
C TYR A 85 1.32 0.56 -4.56
N LEU A 86 1.43 -0.60 -3.93
CA LEU A 86 1.12 -1.89 -4.56
C LEU A 86 -0.35 -2.00 -5.01
N GLN A 87 -1.29 -1.34 -4.33
CA GLN A 87 -2.70 -1.30 -4.76
C GLN A 87 -2.88 -0.56 -6.08
N GLU A 88 -2.05 0.45 -6.35
CA GLU A 88 -2.06 1.23 -7.59
C GLU A 88 -1.21 0.54 -8.68
N ALA A 89 -0.04 0.01 -8.32
CA ALA A 89 0.94 -0.54 -9.26
C ALA A 89 0.55 -1.92 -9.83
N ARG A 90 -0.04 -2.82 -9.03
CA ARG A 90 -0.34 -4.19 -9.50
C ARG A 90 -1.33 -4.24 -10.65
N PRO A 91 -2.49 -3.54 -10.62
CA PRO A 91 -3.40 -3.54 -11.76
C PRO A 91 -2.72 -2.99 -13.02
N ARG A 92 -2.01 -1.86 -12.88
CA ARG A 92 -1.28 -1.24 -13.98
C ARG A 92 -0.25 -2.19 -14.61
N ILE A 93 0.57 -2.85 -13.80
CA ILE A 93 1.60 -3.78 -14.29
C ILE A 93 0.98 -5.07 -14.85
N ALA A 94 -0.10 -5.57 -14.25
CA ALA A 94 -0.82 -6.72 -14.80
C ALA A 94 -1.37 -6.42 -16.20
N ASP A 95 -1.93 -5.22 -16.40
CA ASP A 95 -2.40 -4.75 -17.71
C ASP A 95 -1.24 -4.64 -18.71
N GLU A 96 -0.09 -4.07 -18.30
CA GLU A 96 1.14 -3.99 -19.11
C GLU A 96 1.67 -5.37 -19.54
N LEU A 97 1.55 -6.37 -18.66
CA LEU A 97 1.96 -7.76 -18.91
C LEU A 97 0.90 -8.58 -19.65
N GLY A 98 -0.29 -8.02 -19.92
CA GLY A 98 -1.41 -8.73 -20.54
C GLY A 98 -2.01 -9.84 -19.66
N ILE A 99 -1.85 -9.74 -18.33
CA ILE A 99 -2.39 -10.70 -17.36
C ILE A 99 -3.77 -10.23 -16.93
N SER A 100 -4.80 -11.02 -17.19
CA SER A 100 -6.14 -10.70 -16.72
C SER A 100 -6.25 -10.83 -15.18
N PRO A 101 -7.08 -10.03 -14.49
CA PRO A 101 -7.26 -10.12 -13.04
C PRO A 101 -7.66 -11.52 -12.54
N GLY A 102 -8.32 -12.32 -13.39
CA GLY A 102 -8.70 -13.70 -13.08
C GLY A 102 -7.53 -14.70 -13.12
N GLU A 103 -6.50 -14.44 -13.93
CA GLU A 103 -5.32 -15.30 -14.02
C GLU A 103 -4.42 -15.18 -12.79
N LEU A 104 -4.30 -13.98 -12.20
CA LEU A 104 -3.60 -13.79 -10.92
C LEU A 104 -4.18 -14.64 -9.78
N ALA A 105 -5.50 -14.82 -9.75
CA ALA A 105 -6.18 -15.65 -8.75
C ALA A 105 -6.01 -17.16 -8.99
N GLY A 106 -5.68 -17.57 -10.22
CA GLY A 106 -5.67 -18.96 -10.66
C GLY A 106 -4.30 -19.65 -10.63
N LEU A 107 -3.20 -18.94 -10.39
CA LEU A 107 -1.83 -19.53 -10.46
C LEU A 107 -1.50 -20.50 -9.32
N HIS A 108 -2.20 -20.42 -8.18
CA HIS A 108 -2.17 -21.47 -7.15
C HIS A 108 -3.20 -22.56 -7.46
N ARG A 109 -3.07 -23.24 -8.60
CA ARG A 109 -3.90 -24.41 -8.87
C ARG A 109 -3.48 -25.56 -7.95
N ARG A 110 -4.46 -26.16 -7.27
CA ARG A 110 -4.32 -27.52 -6.78
C ARG A 110 -4.17 -28.42 -8.00
N PHE A 111 -3.04 -29.10 -8.11
CA PHE A 111 -2.90 -30.18 -9.08
C PHE A 111 -3.21 -31.49 -8.36
N GLU A 112 -4.05 -32.31 -8.97
CA GLU A 112 -4.32 -33.65 -8.46
C GLU A 112 -3.14 -34.56 -8.81
N VAL A 113 -2.77 -35.43 -7.88
CA VAL A 113 -1.66 -36.37 -8.03
C VAL A 113 -2.21 -37.78 -7.89
N VAL A 114 -1.87 -38.65 -8.83
CA VAL A 114 -2.19 -40.08 -8.74
C VAL A 114 -1.51 -40.63 -7.48
N PRO A 115 -2.22 -41.38 -6.61
CA PRO A 115 -1.60 -42.02 -5.46
C PRO A 115 -0.33 -42.79 -5.86
N GLY A 116 0.80 -42.47 -5.21
CA GLY A 116 2.10 -43.07 -5.49
C GLY A 116 2.97 -42.36 -6.54
N ALA A 117 2.47 -41.33 -7.23
CA ALA A 117 3.27 -40.55 -8.19
C ALA A 117 4.19 -39.50 -7.51
N GLN A 118 4.00 -39.26 -6.22
CA GLN A 118 4.89 -38.44 -5.39
C GLN A 118 5.27 -39.18 -4.13
N VAL A 119 6.50 -38.97 -3.68
CA VAL A 119 7.04 -39.52 -2.44
C VAL A 119 7.66 -38.39 -1.62
N GLN A 120 7.43 -38.42 -0.31
CA GLN A 120 8.11 -37.53 0.62
C GLN A 120 9.48 -38.13 0.94
N VAL A 121 10.55 -37.39 0.66
CA VAL A 121 11.90 -37.75 1.08
C VAL A 121 12.22 -36.98 2.35
N ASP A 122 12.50 -37.72 3.43
CA ASP A 122 12.94 -37.16 4.71
C ASP A 122 14.46 -37.29 4.85
N TRP A 123 15.09 -36.32 5.52
CA TRP A 123 16.53 -36.32 5.80
C TRP A 123 16.76 -36.21 7.30
N GLY A 124 17.15 -37.32 7.92
CA GLY A 124 17.59 -37.36 9.32
C GLY A 124 19.12 -37.30 9.42
N GLY A 125 19.65 -36.34 10.17
CA GLY A 125 21.08 -36.27 10.48
C GLY A 125 21.43 -37.22 11.63
N ALA A 126 22.11 -38.33 11.34
CA ALA A 126 22.65 -39.20 12.38
C ALA A 126 23.93 -38.59 12.97
N THR A 127 23.87 -38.11 14.21
CA THR A 127 25.07 -37.83 15.01
C THR A 127 25.47 -39.08 15.76
N ARG A 128 26.70 -39.55 15.55
CA ARG A 128 27.26 -40.72 16.24
C ARG A 128 27.44 -40.35 17.71
N GLY A 129 26.65 -40.96 18.61
CA GLY A 129 26.78 -40.77 20.05
C GLY A 129 28.20 -41.07 20.51
N ARG A 130 28.79 -40.18 21.31
CA ARG A 130 30.04 -40.46 22.02
C ARG A 130 29.78 -41.60 23.01
N VAL A 131 30.55 -42.66 22.88
CA VAL A 131 30.70 -43.66 23.94
C VAL A 131 31.56 -42.98 25.02
N TYR A 132 30.98 -42.76 26.19
CA TYR A 132 31.76 -42.42 27.38
C TYR A 132 32.22 -43.75 27.99
N GLU A 133 33.54 -43.96 28.01
CA GLU A 133 34.21 -44.95 28.88
C GLU A 133 34.31 -44.42 30.31
#